data_AF-A0A952EGL9-F1
#
_entry.id   AF-A0A952EGL9-F1
#
_cell.length_a   1.000
_cell.length_b   1.000
_cell.length_c   1.000
_cell.angle_alpha   90.00
_cell.angle_beta   90.00
_cell.angle_gamma   90.00
#
_symmetry.space_group_name_H-M   'P 1'
#
loop_
_entity.id
_entity.type
_entity.pdbx_description
1 polymer ?
#
loop_
_entity_poly.entity_id
_entity_poly.type
_entity_poly.pdbx_seq_one_letter_code
_entity_poly.pdbx_strand_id
1 'polypeptide(L)'
;MKKMFLAVAAVAVAAAVPATAQTGTTVTGTANGSIDVPLSGTLAKKCILSSFLNGPFDALNLETTAVQGAESLSLNCNYGGTASVTFSSANGGAMKSGANSLPYNFILSGSPLSSGVSLATAQTWGGFPAVTNSAQTRSMSVQLTSAATVAGTYTDTVTVAVQPN
;
A
#
# COMPACT_ATOMS: atom_id res chain seq x y z
N MET A 1 18.23 37.48 -3.15
CA MET A 1 18.87 36.33 -2.46
C MET A 1 17.76 35.44 -1.91
N LYS A 2 17.33 34.42 -2.67
CA LYS A 2 16.09 33.65 -2.43
C LYS A 2 16.44 32.38 -1.65
N LYS A 3 15.90 32.27 -0.43
CA LYS A 3 16.22 31.24 0.56
C LYS A 3 15.69 29.88 0.07
N MET A 4 16.59 28.94 -0.17
CA MET A 4 16.28 27.52 -0.39
C MET A 4 15.91 26.89 0.96
N PHE A 5 14.70 26.32 1.06
CA PHE A 5 14.31 25.46 2.17
C PHE A 5 14.61 24.00 1.77
N LEU A 6 15.60 23.39 2.43
CA LEU A 6 15.86 21.95 2.35
C LEU A 6 14.76 21.20 3.09
N ALA A 7 14.02 20.35 2.39
CA ALA A 7 13.14 19.35 3.00
C ALA A 7 14.00 18.12 3.38
N VAL A 8 14.12 17.87 4.68
CA VAL A 8 14.80 16.70 5.22
C VAL A 8 13.83 15.51 5.16
N ALA A 9 14.15 14.51 4.34
CA ALA A 9 13.44 13.24 4.33
C ALA A 9 13.75 12.47 5.63
N ALA A 10 12.75 12.31 6.50
CA ALA A 10 12.85 11.47 7.68
C ALA A 10 12.89 10.00 7.27
N VAL A 11 14.07 9.39 7.34
CA VAL A 11 14.26 7.95 7.16
C VAL A 11 13.66 7.26 8.39
N ALA A 12 12.54 6.55 8.21
CA ALA A 12 11.96 5.72 9.26
C ALA A 12 12.88 4.52 9.52
N VAL A 13 13.62 4.58 10.63
CA VAL A 13 14.43 3.47 11.14
C VAL A 13 13.46 2.39 11.62
N ALA A 14 13.39 1.27 10.89
CA ALA A 14 12.72 0.06 11.37
C ALA A 14 13.46 -0.42 12.62
N ALA A 15 12.85 -0.21 13.79
CA ALA A 15 13.37 -0.72 15.05
C ALA A 15 13.38 -2.25 14.99
N ALA A 16 14.57 -2.86 15.04
CA ALA A 16 14.73 -4.29 15.19
C ALA A 16 14.14 -4.71 16.54
N VAL A 17 13.09 -5.54 16.50
CA VAL A 17 12.51 -6.14 17.71
C VAL A 17 13.53 -7.16 18.23
N PRO A 18 14.01 -7.05 19.48
CA PRO A 18 14.97 -8.00 20.03
C PRO A 18 14.29 -9.38 20.13
N ALA A 19 14.95 -10.40 19.57
CA ALA A 19 14.57 -11.78 19.81
C ALA A 19 14.86 -12.12 21.28
N THR A 20 13.81 -12.30 22.08
CA THR A 20 13.95 -12.79 23.45
C THR A 20 14.45 -14.24 23.39
N ALA A 21 15.65 -14.48 23.93
CA ALA A 21 16.16 -15.82 24.12
C ALA A 21 15.20 -16.63 25.00
N GLN A 22 14.75 -17.78 24.50
CA GLN A 22 13.96 -18.72 25.29
C GLN A 22 14.89 -19.44 26.28
N THR A 23 14.64 -19.25 27.57
CA THR A 23 15.27 -20.03 28.64
C THR A 23 14.85 -21.50 28.46
N GLY A 24 15.80 -22.39 28.16
CA GLY A 24 15.52 -23.81 27.99
C GLY A 24 15.09 -24.45 29.31
N THR A 25 13.92 -25.10 29.32
CA THR A 25 13.46 -25.91 30.45
C THR A 25 13.98 -27.34 30.27
N THR A 26 14.82 -27.81 31.18
CA THR A 26 15.23 -29.22 31.22
C THR A 26 14.08 -30.05 31.80
N VAL A 27 13.57 -31.02 31.02
CA VAL A 27 12.59 -31.99 31.52
C VAL A 27 13.31 -33.33 31.69
N THR A 28 13.47 -33.78 32.92
CA THR A 28 14.11 -35.05 33.26
C THR A 28 13.05 -36.13 33.48
N GLY A 29 13.19 -37.28 32.81
CA GLY A 29 12.37 -38.46 33.01
C GLY A 29 13.20 -39.63 33.56
N THR A 30 12.55 -40.49 34.36
CA THR A 30 13.12 -41.72 34.91
C THR A 30 12.89 -42.91 33.97
N ALA A 31 13.68 -43.99 34.13
CA ALA A 31 13.52 -45.21 33.35
C ALA A 31 12.08 -45.77 33.52
N ASN A 32 11.41 -46.02 32.39
CA ASN A 32 9.98 -46.34 32.23
C ASN A 32 8.99 -45.15 32.31
N GLY A 33 9.45 -43.90 32.33
CA GLY A 33 8.60 -42.69 32.29
C GLY A 33 8.44 -42.06 30.90
N SER A 34 7.40 -41.24 30.72
CA SER A 34 7.21 -40.35 29.56
C SER A 34 7.66 -38.93 29.92
N ILE A 35 8.20 -38.19 28.95
CA ILE A 35 8.58 -36.78 29.08
C ILE A 35 7.76 -35.96 28.08
N ASP A 36 7.07 -34.92 28.56
CA ASP A 36 6.40 -33.95 27.69
C ASP A 36 7.40 -32.85 27.31
N VAL A 37 7.62 -32.68 26.00
CA VAL A 37 8.48 -31.61 25.44
C VAL A 37 7.58 -30.49 24.91
N PRO A 38 7.51 -29.32 25.58
CA PRO A 38 6.66 -28.24 25.11
C PRO A 38 7.29 -27.58 23.87
N LEU A 39 6.55 -27.61 22.76
CA LEU A 39 6.88 -26.85 21.54
C LEU A 39 6.06 -25.56 21.52
N SER A 40 6.71 -24.41 21.33
CA SER A 40 6.03 -23.11 21.24
C SER A 40 6.67 -22.22 20.17
N GLY A 41 5.86 -21.33 19.60
CA GLY A 41 6.29 -20.35 18.61
C GLY A 41 5.27 -19.22 18.49
N THR A 42 5.66 -18.09 17.91
CA THR A 42 4.78 -16.95 17.65
C THR A 42 4.96 -16.49 16.21
N LEU A 43 3.86 -16.24 15.51
CA LEU A 43 3.85 -15.71 14.16
C LEU A 43 3.17 -14.34 14.17
N ALA A 44 3.90 -13.30 13.76
CA ALA A 44 3.35 -11.96 13.64
C ALA A 44 2.40 -11.83 12.44
N LYS A 45 1.41 -10.94 12.55
CA LYS A 45 0.55 -10.56 11.42
C LYS A 45 1.41 -9.93 10.32
N LYS A 46 1.18 -10.37 9.09
CA LYS A 46 1.88 -9.90 7.89
C LYS A 46 0.90 -9.85 6.73
N CYS A 47 1.06 -8.84 5.89
CA CYS A 47 0.44 -8.80 4.57
C CYS A 47 1.48 -8.58 3.49
N ILE A 48 1.19 -9.06 2.30
CA ILE A 48 1.93 -8.82 1.07
C ILE A 48 1.02 -8.02 0.14
N LEU A 49 1.53 -6.89 -0.34
CA LEU A 49 0.92 -6.13 -1.43
C LEU A 49 1.52 -6.60 -2.75
N SER A 50 0.67 -6.79 -3.74
CA SER A 50 1.08 -6.94 -5.13
C SER A 50 0.17 -6.11 -6.03
N SER A 51 0.73 -5.55 -7.09
CA SER A 51 -0.01 -4.80 -8.09
C SER A 51 0.27 -5.34 -9.47
N PHE A 52 -0.77 -5.40 -10.31
CA PHE A 52 -0.63 -5.67 -11.73
C PHE A 52 -0.91 -4.38 -12.50
N LEU A 53 0.15 -3.82 -13.08
CA LEU A 53 0.15 -2.51 -13.76
C LEU A 53 0.28 -2.66 -15.29
N ASN A 54 -0.31 -3.70 -15.87
CA ASN A 54 -0.25 -3.96 -17.32
C ASN A 54 -1.43 -3.32 -18.06
N GLY A 55 -1.84 -2.15 -17.61
CA GLY A 55 -3.02 -1.41 -18.06
C GLY A 55 -2.67 0.02 -18.42
N PRO A 56 -3.67 0.86 -18.75
CA PRO A 56 -3.47 2.19 -19.31
C PRO A 56 -2.75 3.20 -18.40
N PHE A 57 -2.37 2.85 -17.16
CA PHE A 57 -1.54 3.72 -16.30
C PHE A 57 -0.17 4.04 -16.90
N ASP A 58 0.34 3.23 -17.84
CA ASP A 58 1.56 3.54 -18.60
C ASP A 58 1.32 4.48 -19.81
N ALA A 59 0.07 4.60 -20.26
CA ALA A 59 -0.34 5.32 -21.47
C ALA A 59 -1.75 5.92 -21.33
N LEU A 60 -1.96 6.74 -20.30
CA LEU A 60 -3.24 7.44 -20.11
C LEU A 60 -3.52 8.38 -21.29
N ASN A 61 -4.75 8.34 -21.81
CA ASN A 61 -5.23 9.35 -22.74
C ASN A 61 -5.49 10.65 -21.97
N LEU A 62 -4.61 11.63 -22.16
CA LEU A 62 -4.67 12.91 -21.46
C LEU A 62 -5.65 13.91 -22.08
N GLU A 63 -6.27 13.58 -23.22
CA GLU A 63 -7.22 14.44 -23.94
C GLU A 63 -8.66 14.27 -23.45
N THR A 64 -8.90 13.35 -22.51
CA THR A 64 -10.23 13.01 -22.00
C THR A 64 -10.26 12.98 -20.47
N THR A 65 -11.45 13.22 -19.91
CA THR A 65 -11.74 13.10 -18.47
C THR A 65 -12.53 11.83 -18.15
N ALA A 66 -12.66 10.92 -19.10
CA ALA A 66 -13.22 9.59 -18.85
C ALA A 66 -12.37 8.86 -17.79
N VAL A 67 -13.02 7.94 -17.05
CA VAL A 67 -12.32 7.03 -16.15
C VAL A 67 -11.44 6.10 -16.99
N GLN A 68 -10.19 5.99 -16.60
CA GLN A 68 -9.16 5.20 -17.28
C GLN A 68 -8.44 4.34 -16.26
N GLY A 69 -8.21 3.08 -16.60
CA GLY A 69 -7.60 2.13 -15.68
C GLY A 69 -8.17 0.74 -15.84
N ALA A 70 -7.30 -0.25 -15.72
CA ALA A 70 -7.63 -1.67 -15.65
C ALA A 70 -6.64 -2.42 -14.73
N GLU A 71 -5.90 -1.67 -13.92
CA GLU A 71 -4.87 -2.17 -13.02
C GLU A 71 -5.54 -2.83 -11.83
N SER A 72 -4.77 -3.66 -11.13
CA SER A 72 -5.27 -4.28 -9.91
C SER A 72 -4.27 -4.20 -8.78
N LEU A 73 -4.81 -4.06 -7.58
CA LEU A 73 -4.09 -4.15 -6.31
C LEU A 73 -4.61 -5.37 -5.56
N SER A 74 -3.71 -6.24 -5.16
CA SER A 74 -4.02 -7.43 -4.37
C SER A 74 -3.32 -7.37 -3.03
N LEU A 75 -4.08 -7.70 -1.99
CA LEU A 75 -3.58 -7.85 -0.63
C LEU A 75 -3.74 -9.30 -0.18
N ASN A 76 -2.65 -9.95 0.26
CA ASN A 76 -2.70 -11.29 0.85
C ASN A 76 -2.11 -11.23 2.26
N CYS A 77 -2.89 -11.63 3.26
CA CYS A 77 -2.50 -11.57 4.67
C CYS A 77 -2.50 -12.96 5.30
N ASN A 78 -1.62 -13.20 6.29
CA ASN A 78 -1.61 -14.45 7.06
C ASN A 78 -2.64 -14.47 8.22
N TYR A 79 -3.65 -13.59 8.16
CA TYR A 79 -4.69 -13.44 9.19
C TYR A 79 -6.01 -12.98 8.56
N GLY A 80 -7.10 -13.16 9.31
CA GLY A 80 -8.44 -12.70 8.94
C GLY A 80 -8.83 -11.37 9.62
N GLY A 81 -9.71 -10.60 9.00
CA GLY A 81 -10.23 -9.34 9.53
C GLY A 81 -10.06 -8.20 8.52
N THR A 82 -9.37 -7.14 8.94
CA THR A 82 -9.10 -5.98 8.07
C THR A 82 -7.65 -5.54 8.19
N ALA A 83 -7.15 -4.89 7.14
CA ALA A 83 -5.90 -4.16 7.13
C ALA A 83 -6.17 -2.68 6.81
N SER A 84 -5.21 -1.83 7.16
CA SER A 84 -5.21 -0.43 6.75
C SER A 84 -4.32 -0.25 5.52
N VAL A 85 -4.86 0.28 4.43
CA VAL A 85 -4.09 0.57 3.20
C VAL A 85 -4.12 2.06 2.91
N THR A 86 -2.94 2.67 2.75
CA THR A 86 -2.76 4.10 2.51
C THR A 86 -2.20 4.35 1.12
N PHE A 87 -2.81 5.28 0.39
CA PHE A 87 -2.42 5.72 -0.95
C PHE A 87 -1.91 7.15 -0.85
N SER A 88 -0.74 7.42 -1.43
CA SER A 88 -0.12 8.75 -1.43
C SER A 88 0.50 9.05 -2.79
N SER A 89 0.36 10.28 -3.26
CA SER A 89 0.94 10.72 -4.53
C SER A 89 2.22 11.52 -4.27
N ALA A 90 3.26 11.29 -5.08
CA ALA A 90 4.50 12.05 -5.04
C ALA A 90 4.29 13.53 -5.42
N ASN A 91 3.29 13.81 -6.26
CA ASN A 91 2.98 15.13 -6.78
C ASN A 91 1.68 15.74 -6.25
N GLY A 92 1.16 15.24 -5.13
CA GLY A 92 -0.04 15.78 -4.49
C GLY A 92 -1.31 15.61 -5.33
N GLY A 93 -1.52 14.43 -5.89
CA GLY A 93 -2.72 14.07 -6.66
C GLY A 93 -2.79 14.70 -8.04
N ALA A 94 -1.64 15.01 -8.63
CA ALA A 94 -1.55 15.57 -9.97
C ALA A 94 -0.35 15.03 -10.74
N MET A 95 -0.55 14.71 -12.02
CA MET A 95 0.56 14.41 -12.91
C MET A 95 1.29 15.70 -13.30
N LYS A 96 2.62 15.67 -13.37
CA LYS A 96 3.45 16.85 -13.65
C LYS A 96 4.21 16.72 -14.96
N SER A 97 4.27 17.81 -15.71
CA SER A 97 5.14 17.98 -16.88
C SER A 97 5.80 19.36 -16.84
N GLY A 98 7.04 19.42 -16.32
CA GLY A 98 7.69 20.70 -16.01
C GLY A 98 6.87 21.53 -15.02
N ALA A 99 6.46 22.74 -15.42
CA ALA A 99 5.60 23.60 -14.60
C ALA A 99 4.10 23.25 -14.71
N ASN A 100 3.70 22.43 -15.68
CA ASN A 100 2.31 22.07 -15.91
C ASN A 100 1.85 21.00 -14.91
N SER A 101 0.58 21.06 -14.53
CA SER A 101 -0.04 20.18 -13.55
C SER A 101 -1.39 19.70 -14.06
N LEU A 102 -1.61 18.39 -13.98
CA LEU A 102 -2.83 17.74 -14.42
C LEU A 102 -3.43 16.93 -13.26
N PRO A 103 -4.38 17.51 -12.50
CA PRO A 103 -4.97 16.83 -11.36
C PRO A 103 -5.81 15.62 -11.78
N TYR A 104 -5.87 14.61 -10.92
CA TYR A 104 -6.67 13.41 -11.14
C TYR A 104 -7.31 12.93 -9.83
N ASN A 105 -8.42 12.22 -9.97
CA ASN A 105 -9.04 11.44 -8.92
C ASN A 105 -8.56 9.99 -9.02
N PHE A 106 -8.10 9.42 -7.92
CA PHE A 106 -7.80 8.00 -7.79
C PHE A 106 -9.05 7.23 -7.39
N ILE A 107 -9.29 6.10 -8.04
CA ILE A 107 -10.46 5.26 -7.84
C ILE A 107 -9.98 3.85 -7.48
N LEU A 108 -10.55 3.28 -6.43
CA LEU A 108 -10.34 1.89 -6.03
C LEU A 108 -11.67 1.19 -5.85
N SER A 109 -11.92 0.13 -6.60
CA SER A 109 -13.21 -0.57 -6.56
C SER A 109 -13.53 -1.15 -5.18
N GLY A 110 -14.83 -1.26 -4.84
CA GLY A 110 -15.28 -1.86 -3.58
C GLY A 110 -14.71 -1.22 -2.31
N SER A 111 -14.35 0.06 -2.37
CA SER A 111 -13.75 0.82 -1.27
C SER A 111 -14.47 2.16 -1.06
N PRO A 112 -14.20 2.88 0.04
CA PRO A 112 -14.64 4.27 0.20
C PRO A 112 -14.11 5.23 -0.88
N LEU A 113 -13.07 4.82 -1.63
CA LEU A 113 -12.48 5.60 -2.71
C LEU A 113 -13.12 5.30 -4.09
N SER A 114 -14.20 4.52 -4.12
CA SER A 114 -14.81 4.01 -5.36
C SER A 114 -15.48 5.09 -6.22
N SER A 115 -15.83 6.24 -5.65
CA SER A 115 -16.35 7.40 -6.39
C SER A 115 -15.25 8.34 -6.88
N GLY A 116 -13.98 8.03 -6.65
CA GLY A 116 -12.86 8.91 -6.93
C GLY A 116 -12.53 9.85 -5.77
N VAL A 117 -11.24 9.96 -5.45
CA VAL A 117 -10.71 10.86 -4.42
C VAL A 117 -9.44 11.55 -4.92
N SER A 118 -9.19 12.77 -4.45
CA SER A 118 -7.91 13.42 -4.67
C SER A 118 -6.84 12.84 -3.74
N LEU A 119 -5.64 12.60 -4.27
CA LEU A 119 -4.45 12.24 -3.48
C LEU A 119 -3.58 13.47 -3.13
N ALA A 120 -4.15 14.68 -3.14
CA ALA A 120 -3.50 15.89 -2.63
C ALA A 120 -3.07 15.73 -1.17
N THR A 121 -3.81 14.92 -0.42
CA THR A 121 -3.40 14.36 0.87
C THR A 121 -3.52 12.84 0.80
N ALA A 122 -2.70 12.13 1.57
CA ALA A 122 -2.75 10.67 1.61
C ALA A 122 -4.15 10.19 2.04
N GLN A 123 -4.66 9.17 1.36
CA GLN A 123 -5.97 8.58 1.63
C GLN A 123 -5.79 7.19 2.24
N THR A 124 -6.39 6.94 3.40
CA THR A 124 -6.29 5.67 4.10
C THR A 124 -7.64 4.98 4.15
N TRP A 125 -7.67 3.71 3.74
CA TRP A 125 -8.79 2.82 3.96
C TRP A 125 -8.42 1.82 5.06
N GLY A 126 -8.95 2.03 6.27
CA GLY A 126 -8.73 1.17 7.44
C GLY A 126 -9.49 -0.17 7.42
N GLY A 127 -10.27 -0.44 6.38
CA GLY A 127 -11.18 -1.59 6.29
C GLY A 127 -10.92 -2.48 5.09
N PHE A 128 -9.69 -2.50 4.57
CA PHE A 128 -9.35 -3.37 3.44
C PHE A 128 -9.47 -4.82 3.90
N PRO A 129 -10.27 -5.69 3.25
CA PRO A 129 -10.47 -7.05 3.73
C PRO A 129 -9.17 -7.84 3.80
N ALA A 130 -8.94 -8.51 4.94
CA ALA A 130 -7.87 -9.46 5.12
C ALA A 130 -8.51 -10.85 5.26
N VAL A 131 -8.18 -11.75 4.32
CA VAL A 131 -8.60 -13.15 4.38
C VAL A 131 -7.33 -13.99 4.46
N THR A 132 -7.27 -14.87 5.45
CA THR A 132 -6.09 -15.70 5.73
C THR A 132 -5.67 -16.46 4.48
N ASN A 133 -4.43 -16.21 4.03
CA ASN A 133 -3.78 -16.87 2.90
C ASN A 133 -4.56 -16.76 1.58
N SER A 134 -5.38 -15.73 1.41
CA SER A 134 -6.16 -15.49 0.21
C SER A 134 -6.02 -14.05 -0.25
N ALA A 135 -5.74 -13.87 -1.53
CA ALA A 135 -5.60 -12.55 -2.13
C ALA A 135 -6.96 -11.86 -2.24
N GLN A 136 -7.01 -10.62 -1.77
CA GLN A 136 -8.15 -9.72 -1.92
C GLN A 136 -7.80 -8.66 -2.95
N THR A 137 -8.33 -8.82 -4.16
CA THR A 137 -8.01 -7.97 -5.32
C THR A 137 -9.06 -6.88 -5.50
N ARG A 138 -8.60 -5.66 -5.83
CA ARG A 138 -9.42 -4.51 -6.24
C ARG A 138 -8.87 -3.93 -7.53
N SER A 139 -9.77 -3.36 -8.33
CA SER A 139 -9.40 -2.64 -9.54
C SER A 139 -9.03 -1.21 -9.18
N MET A 140 -7.96 -0.72 -9.79
CA MET A 140 -7.53 0.66 -9.71
C MET A 140 -7.89 1.38 -11.02
N SER A 141 -8.30 2.63 -10.90
CA SER A 141 -8.46 3.52 -12.04
C SER A 141 -8.18 4.96 -11.62
N VAL A 142 -8.05 5.83 -12.61
CA VAL A 142 -7.91 7.26 -12.43
C VAL A 142 -8.90 8.00 -13.31
N GLN A 143 -9.25 9.21 -12.91
CA GLN A 143 -10.05 10.12 -13.71
C GLN A 143 -9.39 11.50 -13.69
N LEU A 144 -9.01 12.01 -14.85
CA LEU A 144 -8.49 13.37 -14.94
C LEU A 144 -9.60 14.37 -14.64
N THR A 145 -9.29 15.42 -13.88
CA THR A 145 -10.29 16.48 -13.57
C THR A 145 -10.53 17.40 -14.77
N SER A 146 -9.56 17.46 -15.68
CA SER A 146 -9.59 18.21 -16.93
C SER A 146 -8.66 17.53 -17.94
N ALA A 147 -8.92 17.70 -19.24
CA ALA A 147 -7.97 17.30 -20.27
C ALA A 147 -6.69 18.16 -20.23
N ALA A 148 -5.56 17.60 -20.64
CA ALA A 148 -4.32 18.33 -20.82
C ALA A 148 -4.44 19.30 -22.00
N THR A 149 -4.03 20.56 -21.79
CA THR A 149 -4.06 21.60 -22.82
C THR A 149 -2.67 21.94 -23.36
N VAL A 150 -1.62 21.46 -22.69
CA VAL A 150 -0.22 21.70 -23.06
C VAL A 150 0.46 20.36 -23.29
N ALA A 151 1.12 20.22 -24.44
CA ALA A 151 1.89 19.03 -24.78
C ALA A 151 3.04 18.80 -23.79
N GLY A 152 3.23 17.55 -23.38
CA GLY A 152 4.30 17.15 -22.48
C GLY A 152 4.13 15.74 -21.94
N THR A 153 5.17 15.20 -21.33
CA THR A 153 5.11 13.93 -20.59
C THR A 153 4.69 14.23 -19.16
N TYR A 154 3.48 13.82 -18.79
CA TYR A 154 2.95 14.00 -17.45
C TYR A 154 3.18 12.73 -16.64
N THR A 155 3.79 12.84 -15.46
CA THR A 155 4.04 11.69 -14.59
C THR A 155 3.64 11.96 -13.15
N ASP A 156 3.28 10.89 -12.45
CA ASP A 156 3.16 10.84 -10.99
C ASP A 156 3.53 9.44 -10.52
N THR A 157 3.82 9.29 -9.23
CA THR A 157 4.04 8.00 -8.60
C THR A 157 3.13 7.89 -7.38
N VAL A 158 2.20 6.94 -7.41
CA VAL A 158 1.35 6.61 -6.26
C VAL A 158 2.03 5.52 -5.44
N THR A 159 2.33 5.83 -4.18
CA THR A 159 2.84 4.86 -3.21
C THR A 159 1.68 4.26 -2.42
N VAL A 160 1.66 2.93 -2.34
CA VAL A 160 0.69 2.16 -1.56
C VAL A 160 1.39 1.52 -0.37
N ALA A 161 0.92 1.81 0.84
CA ALA A 161 1.44 1.23 2.08
C ALA A 161 0.36 0.42 2.79
N VAL A 162 0.74 -0.70 3.40
CA VAL A 162 -0.17 -1.53 4.22
C VAL A 162 0.30 -1.60 5.66
N GLN A 163 -0.66 -1.51 6.59
CA GLN A 163 -0.49 -1.79 8.00
C GLN A 163 -1.42 -2.93 8.40
N PRO A 164 -0.89 -4.08 8.86
CA PRO A 164 -1.71 -5.12 9.48
C PRO A 164 -2.39 -4.62 10.76
N ASN A 165 -3.68 -4.94 10.96
CA ASN A 165 -4.45 -4.65 12.17
C ASN A 165 -4.68 -5.94 12.98
#